data_AF-A0A0F9JQX7-F1
#
_entry.id   AF-A0A0F9JQX7-F1
#
_cell.length_a   1.000
_cell.length_b   1.000
_cell.length_c   1.000
_cell.angle_alpha   90.00
_cell.angle_beta   90.00
_cell.angle_gamma   90.00
#
_symmetry.space_group_name_H-M   'P 1'
#
loop_
_entity.id
_entity.type
_entity.pdbx_description
1 polymer ?
#
loop_
_entity_poly.entity_id
_entity_poly.type
_entity_poly.pdbx_seq_one_letter_code
_entity_poly.pdbx_strand_id
1 'polypeptide(L)'
;MDKPSVNRPSSGSAIPPTYKQEQYAADLVEQLREGEHFQAELFARKVLSVGTVGDMSTLIDKMKRALKELGEADEFVDVSHREEP
;
A
#
# COMPACT_ATOMS: atom_id res chain seq x y z
N MET A 1 21.31 37.25 -30.05
CA MET A 1 20.52 37.41 -28.82
C MET A 1 19.63 36.19 -28.69
N ASP A 2 20.00 35.32 -27.77
CA ASP A 2 19.40 34.01 -27.52
C ASP A 2 17.92 34.08 -27.14
N LYS A 3 17.15 33.13 -27.67
CA LYS A 3 15.78 32.86 -27.27
C LYS A 3 15.76 32.40 -25.80
N PRO A 4 14.87 32.90 -24.94
CA PRO A 4 14.59 32.21 -23.70
C PRO A 4 13.80 30.93 -24.04
N SER A 5 14.53 29.81 -24.07
CA SER A 5 13.93 28.48 -24.10
C SER A 5 13.24 28.28 -22.76
N VAL A 6 11.91 28.42 -22.74
CA VAL A 6 11.07 28.08 -21.58
C VAL A 6 10.98 26.56 -21.51
N ASN A 7 12.08 25.93 -21.13
CA ASN A 7 12.11 24.54 -20.68
C ASN A 7 11.61 24.50 -19.23
N ARG A 8 10.32 24.83 -19.05
CA ARG A 8 9.60 24.44 -17.85
C ARG A 8 9.06 23.05 -18.16
N PRO A 9 9.54 21.97 -17.54
CA PRO A 9 8.80 20.71 -17.60
C PRO A 9 7.41 21.04 -17.05
N SER A 10 6.42 20.92 -17.92
CA SER A 10 5.01 21.02 -17.58
C SER A 10 4.80 20.22 -16.31
N SER A 11 4.19 20.85 -15.30
CA SER A 11 3.76 20.21 -14.06
C SER A 11 3.04 18.92 -14.44
N GLY A 12 3.71 17.78 -14.29
CA GLY A 12 3.21 16.49 -14.74
C GLY A 12 1.89 16.24 -14.04
N SER A 13 0.80 16.12 -14.81
CA SER A 13 -0.52 15.80 -14.27
C SER A 13 -0.39 14.61 -13.34
N ALA A 14 -0.53 14.84 -12.04
CA ALA A 14 -0.76 13.80 -11.06
C ALA A 14 -2.06 13.11 -11.45
N ILE A 15 -1.96 11.92 -12.07
CA ILE A 15 -3.13 11.13 -12.43
C ILE A 15 -3.71 10.60 -11.12
N PRO A 16 -4.96 10.94 -10.75
CA PRO A 16 -5.54 10.48 -9.50
C PRO A 16 -5.73 8.96 -9.51
N PRO A 17 -5.69 8.30 -8.33
CA PRO A 17 -5.97 6.88 -8.22
C PRO A 17 -7.29 6.50 -8.90
N THR A 18 -7.33 5.31 -9.49
CA THR A 18 -8.59 4.79 -10.02
C THR A 18 -9.47 4.27 -8.88
N TYR A 19 -10.80 4.32 -9.05
CA TYR A 19 -11.75 3.72 -8.11
C TYR A 19 -11.40 2.25 -7.76
N LYS A 20 -10.92 1.48 -8.75
CA LYS A 20 -10.50 0.09 -8.52
C LYS A 20 -9.28 -0.02 -7.60
N GLN A 21 -8.32 0.90 -7.72
CA GLN A 21 -7.17 0.92 -6.81
C GLN A 21 -7.57 1.34 -5.41
N GLU A 22 -8.47 2.32 -5.27
CA GLU A 22 -9.00 2.75 -3.97
C GLU A 22 -9.75 1.61 -3.28
N GLN A 23 -10.66 0.93 -3.99
CA GLN A 23 -11.39 -0.21 -3.45
C GLN A 23 -10.44 -1.33 -3.05
N TYR A 24 -9.50 -1.69 -3.94
CA TYR A 24 -8.54 -2.75 -3.63
C TYR A 24 -7.64 -2.40 -2.45
N ALA A 25 -7.23 -1.14 -2.34
CA ALA A 25 -6.46 -0.66 -1.20
C ALA A 25 -7.27 -0.71 0.11
N ALA A 26 -8.57 -0.39 0.07
CA ALA A 26 -9.46 -0.53 1.22
C ALA A 26 -9.63 -2.00 1.63
N ASP A 27 -9.83 -2.90 0.67
CA ASP A 27 -9.97 -4.35 0.94
C ASP A 27 -8.69 -4.94 1.58
N LEU A 28 -7.50 -4.44 1.20
CA LEU A 28 -6.23 -4.83 1.81
C LEU A 28 -6.10 -4.30 3.25
N VAL A 29 -6.61 -3.10 3.53
CA VAL A 29 -6.65 -2.55 4.89
C VAL A 29 -7.54 -3.39 5.79
N GLU A 30 -8.71 -3.83 5.31
CA GLU A 30 -9.60 -4.70 6.09
C GLU A 30 -8.95 -6.05 6.41
N GLN A 31 -8.28 -6.68 5.43
CA GLN A 31 -7.51 -7.91 5.69
C GLN A 31 -6.41 -7.71 6.75
N LEU A 32 -5.71 -6.56 6.71
CA LEU A 32 -4.71 -6.22 7.73
C LEU A 32 -5.34 -5.98 9.10
N ARG A 33 -6.57 -5.45 9.18
CA ARG A 33 -7.32 -5.30 10.43
C ARG A 33 -7.77 -6.65 11.00
N GLU A 34 -8.28 -7.52 10.14
CA GLU A 34 -8.69 -8.88 10.51
C GLU A 34 -7.53 -9.69 11.07
N GLY A 35 -6.33 -9.53 10.48
CA GLY A 35 -5.09 -10.08 11.02
C GLY A 35 -4.47 -9.30 12.18
N GLU A 36 -5.13 -8.27 12.71
CA GLU A 36 -4.63 -7.42 13.81
C GLU A 36 -3.24 -6.79 13.54
N HIS A 37 -2.89 -6.56 12.26
CA HIS A 37 -1.60 -6.00 11.89
C HIS A 37 -1.45 -4.55 12.39
N PHE A 38 -0.38 -4.26 13.14
CA PHE A 38 -0.19 -2.97 13.83
C PHE A 38 -0.19 -1.72 12.93
N GLN A 39 0.08 -1.87 11.63
CA GLN A 39 0.07 -0.77 10.65
C GLN A 39 -1.26 -0.57 9.93
N ALA A 40 -2.30 -1.38 10.18
CA ALA A 40 -3.55 -1.32 9.43
C ALA A 40 -4.18 0.09 9.42
N GLU A 41 -4.25 0.74 10.58
CA GLU A 41 -4.77 2.12 10.70
C GLU A 41 -3.89 3.17 10.01
N LEU A 42 -2.58 2.95 9.97
CA LEU A 42 -1.67 3.84 9.24
C LEU A 42 -1.90 3.72 7.73
N PHE A 43 -2.11 2.50 7.24
CA PHE A 43 -2.44 2.26 5.84
C PHE A 43 -3.80 2.87 5.47
N ALA A 44 -4.83 2.69 6.31
CA ALA A 44 -6.15 3.30 6.12
C ALA A 44 -6.06 4.82 5.90
N ARG A 45 -5.32 5.53 6.77
CA ARG A 45 -5.11 6.97 6.64
C ARG A 45 -4.37 7.33 5.35
N LYS A 46 -3.38 6.52 4.95
CA LYS A 46 -2.61 6.76 3.73
C LYS A 46 -3.47 6.63 2.48
N VAL A 47 -4.35 5.61 2.40
CA VAL A 47 -5.27 5.42 1.27
C VAL A 47 -6.10 6.68 1.00
N LEU A 48 -6.59 7.34 2.06
CA LEU A 48 -7.37 8.59 1.94
C LEU A 48 -6.55 9.82 1.52
N SER A 49 -5.23 9.77 1.68
CA SER A 49 -4.34 10.91 1.44
C SER A 49 -3.58 10.84 0.11
N VAL A 50 -3.58 9.68 -0.55
CA VAL A 50 -2.81 9.45 -1.76
C VAL A 50 -3.46 10.16 -2.94
N GLY A 51 -2.69 11.04 -3.58
CA GLY A 51 -3.18 11.85 -4.70
C GLY A 51 -2.87 11.29 -6.09
N THR A 52 -2.09 10.20 -6.20
CA THR A 52 -1.65 9.67 -7.50
C THR A 52 -1.81 8.16 -7.65
N VAL A 53 -2.08 7.69 -8.87
CA VAL A 53 -2.09 6.27 -9.24
C VAL A 53 -0.79 5.58 -8.82
N GLY A 54 0.36 6.23 -9.03
CA GLY A 54 1.67 5.65 -8.74
C GLY A 54 1.93 5.46 -7.26
N ASP A 55 1.57 6.47 -6.46
CA ASP A 55 1.66 6.39 -5.00
C ASP A 55 0.69 5.35 -4.45
N MET A 56 -0.51 5.22 -5.05
CA MET A 56 -1.49 4.22 -4.65
C MET A 56 -0.99 2.80 -4.95
N SER A 57 -0.41 2.56 -6.13
CA SER A 57 0.22 1.28 -6.46
C SER A 57 1.35 0.94 -5.48
N THR A 58 2.19 1.92 -5.14
CA THR A 58 3.29 1.73 -4.18
C THR A 58 2.74 1.41 -2.78
N LEU A 59 1.62 2.02 -2.39
CA LEU A 59 0.96 1.74 -1.12
C LEU A 59 0.37 0.32 -1.08
N ILE A 60 -0.30 -0.08 -2.17
CA ILE A 60 -0.82 -1.44 -2.37
C ILE A 60 0.29 -2.49 -2.23
N ASP A 61 1.45 -2.27 -2.86
CA ASP A 61 2.57 -3.21 -2.76
C ASP A 61 3.12 -3.35 -1.33
N LYS A 62 3.10 -2.26 -0.55
CA LYS A 62 3.48 -2.30 0.87
C LYS A 62 2.47 -3.10 1.70
N MET A 63 1.18 -2.90 1.48
CA MET A 63 0.14 -3.64 2.19
C MET A 63 0.18 -5.15 1.86
N LYS A 64 0.44 -5.51 0.60
CA LYS A 64 0.66 -6.91 0.20
C LYS A 64 1.82 -7.57 0.92
N ARG A 65 2.93 -6.84 1.13
CA ARG A 65 4.07 -7.35 1.90
C ARG A 65 3.72 -7.55 3.37
N ALA A 66 3.04 -6.58 3.98
CA ALA A 66 2.57 -6.70 5.36
C ALA A 66 1.64 -7.90 5.56
N LEU A 67 0.72 -8.17 4.63
CA LEU A 67 -0.13 -9.38 4.67
C LEU A 67 0.68 -10.68 4.54
N LYS A 68 1.74 -10.68 3.72
CA LYS A 68 2.63 -11.84 3.61
C LYS A 68 3.39 -12.09 4.91
N GLU A 69 3.92 -11.03 5.51
CA GLU A 69 4.60 -11.10 6.82
C GLU A 69 3.67 -11.61 7.91
N LEU A 70 2.39 -11.21 7.89
CA LEU A 70 1.38 -11.74 8.81
C LEU A 70 1.18 -13.25 8.63
N GLY A 71 0.97 -13.71 7.39
CA GLY A 71 0.77 -15.12 7.10
C GLY A 71 2.00 -15.99 7.44
N GLU A 72 3.21 -15.46 7.23
CA GLU A 72 4.45 -16.15 7.63
C GLU A 72 4.59 -16.24 9.16
N ALA A 73 4.14 -15.22 9.90
CA ALA A 73 4.13 -15.26 11.35
C ALA A 73 3.12 -16.29 11.89
N ASP A 74 1.92 -16.35 11.34
CA ASP A 74 0.90 -17.33 11.72
C ASP A 74 1.37 -18.77 11.44
N GLU A 75 1.96 -19.01 10.26
CA GLU A 75 2.52 -20.32 9.90
C GLU A 75 3.64 -20.75 10.85
N PHE A 76 4.52 -19.83 11.24
CA PHE A 76 5.59 -20.11 12.19
C PHE A 76 5.05 -20.54 13.56
N VAL A 77 4.00 -19.88 14.05
CA VAL A 77 3.34 -20.23 15.30
C VAL A 77 2.70 -21.62 15.20
N ASP A 78 1.99 -21.92 14.11
CA ASP A 78 1.33 -23.22 13.90
C ASP A 78 2.32 -24.39 13.83
N VAL A 79 3.46 -24.22 13.15
CA VAL A 79 4.52 -25.24 13.07
C VAL A 79 5.17 -25.45 14.43
N SER A 80 5.44 -24.37 15.17
CA SER A 80 6.09 -24.44 16.48
C SER A 80 5.25 -25.19 17.53
N HIS A 81 3.92 -25.10 17.46
CA HIS A 81 3.02 -25.84 18.37
C HIS A 81 2.86 -27.32 18.00
N ARG A 82 3.30 -27.74 16.81
CA ARG A 82 3.17 -29.12 16.33
C ARG A 82 4.40 -29.98 16.65
N GLU A 83 5.52 -29.35 16.99
CA GLU A 83 6.80 -30.00 17.27
C GLU A 83 7.14 -30.12 18.77
N GLU A 84 6.25 -29.73 19.69
CA GLU A 84 6.37 -30.06 21.12
C GLU A 84 5.58 -31.35 21.48
N PRO A 85 6.25 -32.51 21.63
CA PRO A 85 5.66 -33.75 22.17
C PRO A 85 5.54 -33.76 23.70
#